data_AF-A0AA38Z680-F1
#
_entry.id   AF-A0AA38Z680-F1
#
_cell.length_a   1.000
_cell.length_b   1.000
_cell.length_c   1.000
_cell.angle_alpha   90.00
_cell.angle_beta   90.00
_cell.angle_gamma   90.00
#
_symmetry.space_group_name_H-M   'P 1'
#
loop_
_entity.id
_entity.type
_entity.pdbx_description
1 polymer ?
#
loop_
_entity_poly.entity_id
_entity_poly.type
_entity_poly.pdbx_seq_one_letter_code
_entity_poly.pdbx_strand_id
1 'polypeptide(L)'
;MGKRKKDIIQLDRESVIPIRKSKLITTLSSLVGDRSERDEFLKFCKRVEYTIRAWYILQFEDMMQLYSLFDPVHGAEKLEQQTLSPEEVDTLELNFLAYLFQMMDKSNFRLTTDDEVEIALSGQYRLNLPIIVDESKLDKRLLRRYFAKHPYENLPHFADKYIIFRRGIGIDKMTGYFINAKVDTIIARFFGPLFRWTGIKRCFYGKSSSQCKKEQENPIQISTEAEQDGLSVERIHIENMKLSISNLMNKITIQEPTFDRIIVVYRRISKKEKLKRGIYVRHFKNIPMADMEIVLPEKKNPGLTPIDWVKFLVTAVIGLVTVISSLSMPKVDIRVIFAILSSLIGYCAKTYFSFQKNLNEYQNLITRSMYDKQLDSGRGTLLHLCDDVIQQEIKEVIISFFILMEQGKATKQDLDLQCEELIKEKFGETCNFDIDDAVQKLQKLGIISQDDVGRYSCISLEHANETIGTTTEEIVKAKQGAWNI
;
A
#
# COMPACT_ATOMS: atom_id res chain seq x y z
N MET A 1 16.38 -27.69 -23.43
CA MET A 1 16.37 -26.29 -22.93
C MET A 1 14.92 -25.84 -22.80
N GLY A 2 14.32 -25.97 -21.61
CA GLY A 2 12.94 -25.52 -21.39
C GLY A 2 12.91 -24.00 -21.17
N LYS A 3 12.12 -23.28 -21.98
CA LYS A 3 11.84 -21.85 -21.77
C LYS A 3 11.32 -21.67 -20.34
N ARG A 4 11.99 -20.83 -19.54
CA ARG A 4 11.55 -20.48 -18.18
C ARG A 4 10.16 -19.85 -18.30
N LYS A 5 9.15 -20.40 -17.61
CA LYS A 5 7.89 -19.67 -17.36
C LYS A 5 8.28 -18.48 -16.48
N LYS A 6 8.28 -17.27 -17.04
CA LYS A 6 8.48 -16.04 -16.29
C LYS A 6 7.22 -15.79 -15.47
N ASP A 7 7.39 -15.43 -14.21
CA ASP A 7 6.30 -15.02 -13.35
C ASP A 7 6.05 -13.53 -13.61
N ILE A 8 5.03 -13.24 -14.42
CA ILE A 8 4.70 -11.89 -14.89
C ILE A 8 3.35 -11.54 -14.32
N ILE A 9 3.28 -10.44 -13.58
CA ILE A 9 2.01 -9.84 -13.17
C ILE A 9 1.66 -8.77 -14.21
N GLN A 10 0.44 -8.84 -14.73
CA GLN A 10 -0.18 -7.73 -15.44
C GLN A 10 -0.84 -6.81 -14.43
N LEU A 11 -0.53 -5.53 -14.53
CA LEU A 11 -1.06 -4.51 -13.64
C LEU A 11 -1.90 -3.54 -14.46
N ASP A 12 -3.07 -3.21 -13.91
CA ASP A 12 -3.95 -2.21 -14.50
C ASP A 12 -3.30 -0.83 -14.46
N ARG A 13 -3.59 -0.01 -15.48
CA ARG A 13 -3.25 1.41 -15.44
C ARG A 13 -4.05 2.08 -14.33
N GLU A 14 -3.36 2.76 -13.43
CA GLU A 14 -4.01 3.51 -12.37
C GLU A 14 -4.35 4.92 -12.82
N SER A 15 -5.43 5.47 -12.24
CA SER A 15 -5.89 6.83 -12.52
C SER A 15 -5.13 7.89 -11.72
N VAL A 16 -3.81 7.73 -11.61
CA VAL A 16 -2.95 8.61 -10.82
C VAL A 16 -1.96 9.24 -11.76
N ILE A 17 -1.89 10.57 -11.80
CA ILE A 17 -0.89 11.26 -12.62
C ILE A 17 0.43 11.26 -11.83
N PRO A 18 1.48 10.50 -12.22
CA PRO A 18 2.72 10.39 -11.44
C PRO A 18 3.69 11.57 -11.65
N ILE A 19 3.22 12.65 -12.29
CA ILE A 19 4.02 13.82 -12.64
C ILE A 19 3.95 14.85 -11.50
N ARG A 20 5.11 15.43 -11.15
CA ARG A 20 5.17 16.58 -10.24
C ARG A 20 4.51 17.79 -10.88
N LYS A 21 3.61 18.46 -10.17
CA LYS A 21 2.91 19.67 -10.65
C LYS A 21 3.85 20.74 -11.23
N SER A 22 5.00 21.01 -10.60
CA SER A 22 5.97 21.98 -11.12
C SER A 22 6.55 21.56 -12.47
N LYS A 23 6.88 20.28 -12.65
CA LYS A 23 7.35 19.74 -13.94
C LYS A 23 6.23 19.81 -14.98
N LEU A 24 5.00 19.49 -14.60
CA LEU A 24 3.82 19.58 -15.46
C LEU A 24 3.65 21.01 -16.00
N ILE A 25 3.49 21.99 -15.10
CA ILE A 25 3.26 23.40 -15.47
C ILE A 25 4.41 23.94 -16.33
N THR A 26 5.67 23.71 -15.94
CA THR A 26 6.82 24.18 -16.72
C THR A 26 6.82 23.58 -18.13
N THR A 27 6.56 22.28 -18.26
CA THR A 27 6.56 21.61 -19.57
C THR A 27 5.42 22.13 -20.45
N LEU A 28 4.19 22.19 -19.93
CA LEU A 28 3.04 22.71 -20.68
C LEU A 28 3.22 24.18 -21.08
N SER A 29 3.74 25.02 -20.18
CA SER A 29 4.03 26.42 -20.48
C SER A 29 5.07 26.59 -21.60
N SER A 30 6.00 25.63 -21.74
CA SER A 30 7.00 25.67 -22.81
C SER A 30 6.46 25.29 -24.17
N LEU A 31 5.30 24.60 -24.22
CA LEU A 31 4.59 24.28 -25.45
C LEU A 31 3.77 25.47 -25.98
N VAL A 32 3.36 26.38 -25.10
CA VAL A 32 2.69 27.63 -25.49
C VAL A 32 3.70 28.53 -26.20
N GLY A 33 3.45 28.82 -27.48
CA GLY A 33 4.39 29.54 -28.35
C GLY A 33 4.55 31.01 -27.99
N ASP A 34 3.44 31.73 -27.79
CA ASP A 34 3.46 33.15 -27.48
C ASP A 34 3.82 33.44 -26.02
N ARG A 35 4.59 34.50 -25.80
CA ARG A 35 5.03 34.90 -24.45
C ARG A 35 3.85 35.44 -23.63
N SER A 36 2.95 36.21 -24.24
CA SER A 36 1.80 36.78 -23.55
C SER A 36 0.83 35.67 -23.11
N GLU A 37 0.53 34.74 -24.02
CA GLU A 37 -0.29 33.57 -23.69
C GLU A 37 0.36 32.68 -22.63
N ARG A 38 1.69 32.51 -22.65
CA ARG A 38 2.40 31.76 -21.61
C ARG A 38 2.24 32.39 -20.22
N ASP A 39 2.33 33.71 -20.11
CA ASP A 39 2.15 34.41 -18.84
C ASP A 39 0.71 34.29 -18.32
N GLU A 40 -0.29 34.39 -19.21
CA GLU A 40 -1.71 34.16 -18.87
C GLU A 40 -1.98 32.68 -18.50
N PHE A 41 -1.33 31.71 -19.14
CA PHE A 41 -1.42 30.29 -18.77
C PHE A 41 -0.82 30.01 -17.38
N LEU A 42 0.31 30.63 -17.04
CA LEU A 42 0.92 30.50 -15.71
C LEU A 42 0.03 31.12 -14.62
N LYS A 43 -0.61 32.25 -14.92
CA LYS A 43 -1.61 32.88 -14.05
C LYS A 43 -2.83 31.99 -13.89
N PHE A 44 -3.32 31.40 -14.97
CA PHE A 44 -4.41 30.42 -14.96
C PHE A 44 -4.10 29.24 -14.05
N CYS A 45 -2.93 28.61 -14.20
CA CYS A 45 -2.52 27.49 -13.36
C CYS A 45 -2.56 27.83 -11.86
N LYS A 46 -2.11 29.03 -11.48
CA LYS A 46 -2.16 29.49 -10.08
C LYS A 46 -3.59 29.74 -9.61
N ARG A 47 -4.41 30.40 -10.43
CA ARG A 47 -5.80 30.69 -10.08
C ARG A 47 -6.61 29.41 -9.88
N VAL A 48 -6.46 28.44 -10.80
CA VAL A 48 -7.03 27.10 -10.64
C VAL A 48 -6.56 26.46 -9.34
N GLU A 49 -5.26 26.46 -9.05
CA GLU A 49 -4.73 25.87 -7.82
C GLU A 49 -5.40 26.41 -6.56
N TYR A 50 -5.47 27.73 -6.41
CA TYR A 50 -6.05 28.33 -5.21
C TYR A 50 -7.56 28.17 -5.12
N THR A 51 -8.28 28.22 -6.25
CA THR A 51 -9.73 28.02 -6.29
C THR A 51 -10.10 26.58 -5.94
N ILE A 52 -9.43 25.60 -6.56
CA ILE A 52 -9.64 24.18 -6.24
C ILE A 52 -9.29 23.90 -4.77
N ARG A 53 -8.17 24.43 -4.27
CA ARG A 53 -7.79 24.29 -2.86
C ARG A 53 -8.87 24.83 -1.92
N ALA A 54 -9.47 25.98 -2.25
CA ALA A 54 -10.55 26.58 -1.47
C ALA A 54 -11.85 25.74 -1.49
N TRP A 55 -12.14 25.01 -2.57
CA TRP A 55 -13.31 24.12 -2.60
C TRP A 55 -13.17 22.94 -1.64
N TYR A 56 -11.98 22.35 -1.58
CA TYR A 56 -11.75 21.15 -0.77
C TYR A 56 -11.45 21.47 0.70
N ILE A 57 -10.91 22.65 1.02
CA ILE A 57 -10.51 22.97 2.41
C ILE A 57 -11.68 22.84 3.40
N LEU A 58 -12.88 23.28 3.03
CA LEU A 58 -14.07 23.20 3.88
C LEU A 58 -14.45 21.74 4.17
N GLN A 59 -14.46 20.90 3.13
CA GLN A 59 -14.75 19.46 3.26
C GLN A 59 -13.71 18.76 4.14
N PHE A 60 -12.45 19.16 4.03
CA PHE A 60 -11.38 18.62 4.85
C PHE A 60 -11.46 19.06 6.30
N GLU A 61 -11.85 20.31 6.58
CA GLU A 61 -12.05 20.79 7.94
C GLU A 61 -13.12 19.96 8.66
N ASP A 62 -14.26 19.70 8.01
CA ASP A 62 -15.34 18.87 8.55
C ASP A 62 -14.85 17.44 8.85
N MET A 63 -14.17 16.81 7.88
CA MET A 63 -13.61 15.46 8.07
C MET A 63 -12.62 15.41 9.23
N MET A 64 -11.77 16.43 9.36
CA MET A 64 -10.73 16.52 10.39
C MET A 64 -11.33 16.76 11.78
N GLN A 65 -12.41 17.54 11.86
CA GLN A 65 -13.16 17.75 13.08
C GLN A 65 -13.82 16.44 13.54
N LEU A 66 -14.46 15.71 12.62
CA LEU A 66 -15.04 14.38 12.89
C LEU A 66 -13.98 13.38 13.36
N TYR A 67 -12.86 13.27 12.64
CA TYR A 67 -11.76 12.38 13.02
C TYR A 67 -11.22 12.70 14.41
N SER A 68 -11.24 13.98 14.82
CA SER A 68 -10.73 14.39 16.12
C SER A 68 -11.44 13.73 17.30
N LEU A 69 -12.70 13.30 17.14
CA LEU A 69 -13.49 12.53 18.11
C LEU A 69 -13.10 11.05 18.16
N PHE A 70 -12.56 10.53 17.06
CA PHE A 70 -12.18 9.13 16.88
C PHE A 70 -10.67 8.93 16.88
N ASP A 71 -9.89 9.96 17.23
CA ASP A 71 -8.46 9.84 17.38
C ASP A 71 -8.12 8.81 18.48
N PRO A 72 -7.26 7.81 18.21
CA PRO A 72 -6.96 6.77 19.18
C PRO A 72 -6.31 7.25 20.49
N VAL A 73 -5.72 8.46 20.50
CA VAL A 73 -5.04 9.01 21.68
C VAL A 73 -6.02 9.82 22.52
N HIS A 74 -6.64 10.85 21.95
CA HIS A 74 -7.45 11.82 22.70
C HIS A 74 -8.97 11.77 22.40
N GLY A 75 -9.40 10.95 21.43
CA GLY A 75 -10.79 10.93 20.99
C GLY A 75 -11.78 10.51 22.08
N ALA A 76 -11.41 9.53 22.91
CA ALA A 76 -12.25 9.06 24.01
C ALA A 76 -12.55 10.17 25.03
N GLU A 77 -11.57 11.01 25.38
CA GLU A 77 -11.75 12.12 26.31
C GLU A 77 -12.67 13.19 25.72
N LYS A 78 -12.54 13.48 24.43
CA LYS A 78 -13.42 14.43 23.72
C LYS A 78 -14.87 13.95 23.64
N LEU A 79 -15.07 12.65 23.41
CA LEU A 79 -16.41 12.05 23.42
C LEU A 79 -17.05 12.13 24.81
N GLU A 80 -16.27 11.91 25.87
CA GLU A 80 -16.76 12.08 27.25
C GLU A 80 -17.15 13.54 27.55
N GLN A 81 -16.40 14.52 27.03
CA GLN A 81 -16.70 15.95 27.19
C GLN A 81 -17.99 16.39 26.48
N GLN A 82 -18.34 15.77 25.35
CA GLN A 82 -19.51 16.16 24.55
C GLN A 82 -20.81 15.51 25.02
N THR A 83 -20.77 14.55 25.97
CA THR A 83 -21.96 13.88 26.54
C THR A 83 -22.93 13.33 25.48
N LEU A 84 -22.40 12.82 24.36
CA LEU A 84 -23.20 12.29 23.26
C LEU A 84 -23.80 10.92 23.58
N SER A 85 -24.98 10.64 23.05
CA SER A 85 -25.57 9.31 23.12
C SER A 85 -24.79 8.30 22.26
N PRO A 86 -24.79 7.00 22.60
CA PRO A 86 -24.09 5.99 21.81
C PRO A 86 -24.52 5.92 20.33
N GLU A 87 -25.77 6.24 20.02
CA GLU A 87 -26.34 6.24 18.67
C GLU A 87 -25.87 7.45 17.83
N GLU A 88 -25.76 8.62 18.45
CA GLU A 88 -25.17 9.80 17.81
C GLU A 88 -23.70 9.55 17.47
N VAL A 89 -22.94 8.95 18.41
CA VAL A 89 -21.54 8.60 18.15
C VAL A 89 -21.43 7.57 17.03
N ASP A 90 -22.32 6.58 16.98
CA ASP A 90 -22.39 5.61 15.88
C ASP A 90 -22.66 6.30 14.53
N THR A 91 -23.47 7.36 14.50
CA THR A 91 -23.74 8.14 13.29
C THR A 91 -22.53 8.95 12.86
N LEU A 92 -21.85 9.62 13.81
CA LEU A 92 -20.62 10.37 13.54
C LEU A 92 -19.49 9.46 13.02
N GLU A 93 -19.39 8.23 13.50
CA GLU A 93 -18.44 7.23 13.00
C GLU A 93 -18.68 6.92 11.51
N LEU A 94 -19.95 6.69 11.15
CA LEU A 94 -20.34 6.40 9.78
C LEU A 94 -20.11 7.60 8.86
N ASN A 95 -20.40 8.82 9.33
CA ASN A 95 -20.13 10.05 8.58
C ASN A 95 -18.63 10.21 8.34
N PHE A 96 -17.79 9.99 9.36
CA PHE A 96 -16.33 10.03 9.18
C PHE A 96 -15.87 9.01 8.13
N LEU A 97 -16.35 7.77 8.19
CA LEU A 97 -15.99 6.75 7.20
C LEU A 97 -16.50 7.13 5.80
N ALA A 98 -17.70 7.68 5.67
CA ALA A 98 -18.23 8.13 4.37
C ALA A 98 -17.34 9.20 3.73
N TYR A 99 -16.94 10.22 4.51
CA TYR A 99 -15.98 11.23 4.05
C TYR A 99 -14.64 10.61 3.71
N LEU A 100 -14.12 9.72 4.55
CA LEU A 100 -12.84 9.06 4.29
C LEU A 100 -12.87 8.31 2.96
N PHE A 101 -13.88 7.46 2.73
CA PHE A 101 -14.02 6.72 1.47
C PHE A 101 -14.16 7.63 0.26
N GLN A 102 -14.95 8.70 0.37
CA GLN A 102 -15.07 9.70 -0.69
C GLN A 102 -13.71 10.35 -1.02
N MET A 103 -12.92 10.68 0.00
CA MET A 103 -11.59 11.27 -0.19
C MET A 103 -10.58 10.26 -0.75
N MET A 104 -10.69 8.98 -0.38
CA MET A 104 -9.87 7.91 -0.95
C MET A 104 -10.14 7.77 -2.45
N ASP A 105 -11.41 7.77 -2.85
CA ASP A 105 -11.84 7.70 -4.25
C ASP A 105 -11.33 8.92 -5.05
N LYS A 106 -11.55 10.14 -4.54
CA LYS A 106 -11.05 11.40 -5.14
C LYS A 106 -9.53 11.54 -5.21
N SER A 107 -8.79 10.74 -4.46
CA SER A 107 -7.32 10.69 -4.55
C SER A 107 -6.81 9.46 -5.29
N ASN A 108 -7.72 8.76 -5.98
CA ASN A 108 -7.44 7.61 -6.83
C ASN A 108 -6.86 6.42 -6.06
N PHE A 109 -7.21 6.28 -4.77
CA PHE A 109 -6.95 5.07 -4.00
C PHE A 109 -8.03 4.03 -4.28
N ARG A 110 -7.61 2.78 -4.47
CA ARG A 110 -8.52 1.65 -4.62
C ARG A 110 -8.49 0.78 -3.37
N LEU A 111 -9.64 0.22 -3.02
CA LEU A 111 -9.70 -0.81 -1.99
C LEU A 111 -9.06 -2.10 -2.52
N THR A 112 -8.25 -2.76 -1.70
CA THR A 112 -7.58 -4.01 -2.10
C THR A 112 -8.60 -5.15 -2.21
N THR A 113 -8.53 -5.95 -3.27
CA THR A 113 -9.39 -7.12 -3.48
C THR A 113 -8.78 -8.41 -2.92
N ASP A 114 -9.58 -9.47 -2.78
CA ASP A 114 -9.05 -10.78 -2.37
C ASP A 114 -8.01 -11.31 -3.38
N ASP A 115 -8.23 -11.11 -4.68
CA ASP A 115 -7.30 -11.54 -5.72
C ASP A 115 -5.93 -10.84 -5.61
N GLU A 116 -5.92 -9.53 -5.37
CA GLU A 116 -4.67 -8.77 -5.15
C GLU A 116 -3.93 -9.23 -3.90
N VAL A 117 -4.66 -9.54 -2.82
CA VAL A 117 -4.06 -10.07 -1.59
C VAL A 117 -3.53 -11.47 -1.78
N GLU A 118 -4.22 -12.33 -2.53
CA GLU A 118 -3.74 -13.68 -2.85
C GLU A 118 -2.46 -13.63 -3.72
N ILE A 119 -2.42 -12.75 -4.71
CA ILE A 119 -1.22 -12.51 -5.52
C ILE A 119 -0.07 -11.98 -4.65
N ALA A 120 -0.34 -11.04 -3.76
CA ALA A 120 0.62 -10.56 -2.79
C ALA A 120 1.18 -11.71 -1.93
N LEU A 121 0.31 -12.53 -1.33
CA LEU A 121 0.71 -13.64 -0.45
C LEU A 121 1.34 -14.85 -1.20
N SER A 122 1.25 -14.91 -2.53
CA SER A 122 1.74 -16.04 -3.33
C SER A 122 3.27 -16.17 -3.42
N GLY A 123 4.02 -15.13 -3.04
CA GLY A 123 5.48 -15.12 -3.14
C GLY A 123 6.16 -14.53 -1.90
N GLN A 124 7.41 -14.92 -1.66
CA GLN A 124 8.24 -14.37 -0.60
C GLN A 124 9.32 -13.45 -1.20
N TYR A 125 9.40 -12.22 -0.70
CA TYR A 125 10.39 -11.25 -1.18
C TYR A 125 11.50 -10.99 -0.17
N ARG A 126 11.26 -10.15 0.85
CA ARG A 126 12.29 -9.78 1.83
C ARG A 126 12.00 -10.39 3.20
N LEU A 127 10.72 -10.48 3.55
CA LEU A 127 10.28 -11.01 4.82
C LEU A 127 9.76 -12.42 4.60
N ASN A 128 10.62 -13.42 4.78
CA ASN A 128 10.22 -14.84 4.77
C ASN A 128 9.54 -15.21 6.10
N LEU A 129 8.48 -14.49 6.45
CA LEU A 129 7.87 -14.55 7.78
C LEU A 129 6.38 -14.86 7.59
N PRO A 130 5.82 -15.84 8.32
CA PRO A 130 4.39 -16.10 8.27
C PRO A 130 3.67 -15.13 9.23
N ILE A 131 3.44 -13.88 8.82
CA ILE A 131 2.76 -12.91 9.68
C ILE A 131 1.25 -13.14 9.60
N ILE A 132 0.66 -13.51 10.74
CA ILE A 132 -0.79 -13.68 10.87
C ILE A 132 -1.33 -12.54 11.73
N VAL A 133 -2.41 -11.91 11.29
CA VAL A 133 -3.14 -10.91 12.07
C VAL A 133 -3.80 -11.56 13.28
N ASP A 134 -3.64 -10.93 14.43
CA ASP A 134 -4.38 -11.28 15.64
C ASP A 134 -5.78 -10.67 15.62
N GLU A 135 -6.70 -11.38 14.95
CA GLU A 135 -8.09 -10.96 14.84
C GLU A 135 -8.78 -10.73 16.19
N SER A 136 -8.30 -11.35 17.28
CA SER A 136 -8.89 -11.21 18.61
C SER A 136 -8.76 -9.79 19.18
N LYS A 137 -7.88 -8.96 18.60
CA LYS A 137 -7.60 -7.59 19.03
C LYS A 137 -8.29 -6.54 18.15
N LEU A 138 -9.01 -6.94 17.10
CA LEU A 138 -9.61 -6.04 16.13
C LEU A 138 -11.13 -6.00 16.28
N ASP A 139 -11.69 -4.79 16.24
CA ASP A 139 -13.14 -4.62 16.26
C ASP A 139 -13.73 -5.01 14.90
N LYS A 140 -14.82 -5.78 14.95
CA LYS A 140 -15.56 -6.22 13.75
C LYS A 140 -16.85 -5.43 13.53
N ARG A 141 -17.23 -4.55 14.48
CA ARG A 141 -18.53 -3.85 14.45
C ARG A 141 -18.51 -2.62 13.55
N LEU A 142 -17.45 -1.81 13.62
CA LEU A 142 -17.32 -0.56 12.88
C LEU A 142 -17.53 -0.74 11.36
N LEU A 143 -16.66 -1.53 10.71
CA LEU A 143 -16.66 -1.67 9.26
C LEU A 143 -17.85 -2.48 8.77
N ARG A 144 -18.25 -3.53 9.51
CA ARG A 144 -19.47 -4.30 9.20
C ARG A 144 -20.71 -3.41 9.17
N ARG A 145 -20.84 -2.46 10.09
CA ARG A 145 -21.96 -1.51 10.12
C ARG A 145 -21.91 -0.53 8.95
N TYR A 146 -20.71 -0.06 8.59
CA TYR A 146 -20.52 0.82 7.45
C TYR A 146 -20.93 0.14 6.14
N PHE A 147 -20.39 -1.04 5.84
CA PHE A 147 -20.71 -1.76 4.60
C PHE A 147 -22.15 -2.29 4.54
N ALA A 148 -22.81 -2.48 5.67
CA ALA A 148 -24.25 -2.78 5.68
C ALA A 148 -25.11 -1.60 5.18
N LYS A 149 -24.65 -0.35 5.37
CA LYS A 149 -25.33 0.86 4.88
C LYS A 149 -24.80 1.33 3.52
N HIS A 150 -23.55 1.03 3.21
CA HIS A 150 -22.87 1.37 1.96
C HIS A 150 -22.34 0.09 1.30
N PRO A 151 -23.19 -0.63 0.53
CA PRO A 151 -22.76 -1.82 -0.19
C PRO A 151 -21.61 -1.47 -1.14
N TYR A 152 -20.58 -2.31 -1.15
CA TYR A 152 -19.40 -2.13 -1.98
C TYR A 152 -19.13 -3.45 -2.71
N GLU A 153 -18.79 -3.38 -3.99
CA GLU A 153 -18.50 -4.56 -4.81
C GLU A 153 -17.10 -5.11 -4.49
N ASN A 154 -16.93 -6.43 -4.54
CA ASN A 154 -15.63 -7.10 -4.36
C ASN A 154 -14.90 -6.78 -3.04
N LEU A 155 -15.64 -6.71 -1.93
CA LEU A 155 -15.03 -6.55 -0.60
C LEU A 155 -14.16 -7.75 -0.23
N PRO A 156 -12.94 -7.52 0.30
CA PRO A 156 -12.10 -8.62 0.74
C PRO A 156 -12.70 -9.33 1.96
N HIS A 157 -12.42 -10.61 2.13
CA HIS A 157 -12.98 -11.43 3.22
C HIS A 157 -12.65 -10.88 4.64
N PHE A 158 -11.59 -10.07 4.77
CA PHE A 158 -11.20 -9.44 6.03
C PHE A 158 -11.72 -8.00 6.24
N ALA A 159 -12.54 -7.49 5.32
CA ALA A 159 -13.06 -6.11 5.33
C ALA A 159 -13.87 -5.78 6.60
N ASP A 160 -14.37 -6.79 7.32
CA ASP A 160 -15.06 -6.59 8.60
C ASP A 160 -14.11 -6.14 9.73
N LYS A 161 -12.80 -6.44 9.63
CA LYS A 161 -11.78 -6.17 10.67
C LYS A 161 -10.92 -4.95 10.36
N TYR A 162 -10.44 -4.86 9.12
CA TYR A 162 -9.60 -3.77 8.63
C TYR A 162 -9.75 -3.64 7.12
N ILE A 163 -9.46 -2.46 6.61
CA ILE A 163 -9.42 -2.19 5.17
C ILE A 163 -8.05 -1.67 4.78
N ILE A 164 -7.65 -2.01 3.56
CA ILE A 164 -6.39 -1.59 2.95
C ILE A 164 -6.74 -0.90 1.64
N PHE A 165 -6.38 0.36 1.56
CA PHE A 165 -6.40 1.11 0.33
C PHE A 165 -5.00 1.16 -0.25
N ARG A 166 -4.88 1.00 -1.57
CA ARG A 166 -3.62 1.06 -2.29
C ARG A 166 -3.69 2.07 -3.44
N ARG A 167 -2.54 2.67 -3.75
CA ARG A 167 -2.36 3.60 -4.87
C ARG A 167 -0.90 3.63 -5.31
N GLY A 168 -0.67 3.75 -6.60
CA GLY A 168 0.64 3.77 -7.24
C GLY A 168 1.21 2.35 -7.32
N ILE A 169 1.77 1.99 -8.49
CA ILE A 169 2.55 0.77 -8.63
C ILE A 169 3.97 1.10 -9.08
N GLY A 170 4.90 0.82 -8.19
CA GLY A 170 6.34 0.94 -8.40
C GLY A 170 7.01 -0.42 -8.58
N ILE A 171 8.33 -0.39 -8.76
CA ILE A 171 9.16 -1.59 -8.86
C ILE A 171 10.30 -1.47 -7.85
N ASP A 172 10.38 -2.40 -6.91
CA ASP A 172 11.54 -2.52 -6.02
C ASP A 172 12.52 -3.53 -6.61
N LYS A 173 13.79 -3.12 -6.66
CA LYS A 173 14.90 -3.97 -7.12
C LYS A 173 16.00 -3.93 -6.09
N MET A 174 16.40 -5.10 -5.62
CA MET A 174 17.46 -5.22 -4.64
C MET A 174 18.52 -6.22 -5.11
N THR A 175 19.79 -5.82 -5.04
CA THR A 175 20.92 -6.68 -5.37
C THR A 175 21.77 -6.92 -4.14
N GLY A 176 21.99 -8.19 -3.80
CA GLY A 176 22.70 -8.55 -2.58
C GLY A 176 23.10 -10.02 -2.58
N TYR A 177 23.80 -10.44 -1.53
CA TYR A 177 24.22 -11.84 -1.38
C TYR A 177 23.09 -12.76 -0.90
N PHE A 178 22.18 -12.24 -0.05
CA PHE A 178 21.01 -12.96 0.49
C PHE A 178 21.30 -14.38 1.00
N ILE A 179 22.44 -14.57 1.68
CA ILE A 179 22.96 -15.90 2.04
C ILE A 179 21.95 -16.70 2.88
N ASN A 180 21.42 -16.10 3.96
CA ASN A 180 20.46 -16.77 4.85
C ASN A 180 19.19 -17.19 4.08
N ALA A 181 18.60 -16.28 3.29
CA ALA A 181 17.43 -16.58 2.49
C ALA A 181 17.68 -17.73 1.49
N LYS A 182 18.85 -17.75 0.81
CA LYS A 182 19.23 -18.84 -0.10
C LYS A 182 19.37 -20.18 0.64
N VAL A 183 20.01 -20.20 1.81
CA VAL A 183 20.16 -21.40 2.64
C VAL A 183 18.79 -21.91 3.07
N ASP A 184 17.92 -21.02 3.56
CA ASP A 184 16.56 -21.37 3.97
C ASP A 184 15.76 -21.97 2.81
N THR A 185 15.83 -21.39 1.61
CA THR A 185 15.18 -21.93 0.42
C THR A 185 15.72 -23.33 0.04
N ILE A 186 17.04 -23.57 0.14
CA ILE A 186 17.63 -24.89 -0.12
C ILE A 186 17.14 -25.92 0.91
N ILE A 187 17.17 -25.56 2.20
CA ILE A 187 16.69 -26.41 3.29
C ILE A 187 15.20 -26.74 3.09
N ALA A 188 14.38 -25.73 2.78
CA ALA A 188 12.96 -25.91 2.53
C ALA A 188 12.65 -26.83 1.34
N ARG A 189 13.43 -26.73 0.25
CA ARG A 189 13.30 -27.63 -0.91
C ARG A 189 13.69 -29.07 -0.57
N PHE A 190 14.78 -29.25 0.19
CA PHE A 190 15.31 -30.57 0.52
C PHE A 190 14.49 -31.30 1.58
N PHE A 191 14.18 -30.62 2.70
CA PHE A 191 13.41 -31.18 3.82
C PHE A 191 11.90 -30.99 3.69
N GLY A 192 11.42 -30.28 2.66
CA GLY A 192 10.01 -30.03 2.38
C GLY A 192 9.10 -31.27 2.42
N PRO A 193 9.48 -32.40 1.79
CA PRO A 193 8.73 -33.65 1.88
C PRO A 193 8.65 -34.22 3.31
N LEU A 194 9.74 -34.12 4.07
CA LEU A 194 9.79 -34.54 5.49
C LEU A 194 8.86 -33.67 6.34
N PHE A 195 8.83 -32.36 6.11
CA PHE A 195 7.91 -31.43 6.77
C PHE A 195 6.44 -31.66 6.41
N ARG A 196 6.16 -32.13 5.17
CA ARG A 196 4.81 -32.52 4.74
C ARG A 196 4.35 -33.79 5.44
N TRP A 197 5.23 -34.77 5.57
CA TRP A 197 4.93 -36.06 6.19
C TRP A 197 4.69 -35.94 7.71
N THR A 198 5.45 -35.06 8.38
CA THR A 198 5.36 -34.83 9.84
C THR A 198 4.25 -33.85 10.26
N GLY A 199 3.52 -33.23 9.31
CA GLY A 199 2.44 -32.28 9.59
C GLY A 199 2.88 -30.89 10.09
N ILE A 200 4.19 -30.64 10.19
CA ILE A 200 4.78 -29.42 10.78
C ILE A 200 4.75 -28.23 9.80
N LYS A 201 4.31 -28.44 8.55
CA LYS A 201 4.13 -27.38 7.55
C LYS A 201 3.36 -26.15 8.09
N ARG A 202 2.39 -26.37 8.97
CA ARG A 202 1.53 -25.33 9.57
C ARG A 202 2.29 -24.33 10.45
N CYS A 203 3.50 -24.67 10.88
CA CYS A 203 4.36 -23.81 11.72
C CYS A 203 5.35 -22.96 10.91
N PHE A 204 5.74 -23.39 9.71
CA PHE A 204 6.78 -22.72 8.90
C PHE A 204 6.21 -21.93 7.72
N TYR A 205 5.13 -22.45 7.14
CA TYR A 205 4.38 -21.77 6.10
C TYR A 205 3.10 -21.31 6.77
N GLY A 206 2.94 -19.99 6.87
CA GLY A 206 1.67 -19.36 7.23
C GLY A 206 0.56 -20.03 6.43
N LYS A 207 -0.62 -20.19 7.03
CA LYS A 207 -1.79 -20.76 6.32
C LYS A 207 -1.78 -20.23 4.89
N SER A 208 -1.54 -21.09 3.89
CA SER A 208 -2.15 -20.81 2.60
C SER A 208 -3.62 -20.69 2.95
N SER A 209 -4.22 -19.53 2.74
CA SER A 209 -5.67 -19.37 2.75
C SER A 209 -6.27 -20.59 2.03
N SER A 210 -6.74 -21.58 2.79
CA SER A 210 -7.38 -22.77 2.24
C SER A 210 -8.88 -22.54 2.19
N GLN A 211 -9.26 -21.31 1.85
CA GLN A 211 -10.63 -20.88 1.69
C GLN A 211 -10.81 -20.10 0.38
N CYS A 212 -10.00 -20.38 -0.64
CA CYS A 212 -10.38 -20.14 -2.03
C CYS A 212 -9.58 -21.04 -3.01
N LYS A 213 -9.59 -22.36 -2.81
CA LYS A 213 -9.27 -23.26 -3.92
C LYS A 213 -10.55 -23.49 -4.73
N LYS A 214 -10.84 -22.58 -5.67
CA LYS A 214 -11.48 -23.02 -6.91
C LYS A 214 -10.36 -23.67 -7.74
N GLU A 215 -10.62 -24.87 -8.21
CA GLU A 215 -9.73 -25.58 -9.14
C GLU A 215 -9.52 -24.73 -10.39
N GLN A 216 -8.36 -24.10 -10.52
CA GLN A 216 -7.87 -23.59 -11.79
C GLN A 216 -6.41 -24.02 -11.97
N GLU A 217 -6.24 -25.11 -12.70
CA GLU A 217 -4.97 -25.51 -13.30
C GLU A 217 -4.68 -24.59 -14.49
N ASN A 218 -4.28 -23.34 -14.23
CA ASN A 218 -3.52 -22.48 -15.14
C ASN A 218 -2.97 -21.30 -14.33
N PRO A 219 -1.79 -20.73 -14.66
CA PRO A 219 -1.38 -19.47 -14.07
C PRO A 219 -2.49 -18.45 -14.31
N ILE A 220 -2.94 -17.79 -13.24
CA ILE A 220 -4.00 -16.79 -13.26
C ILE A 220 -3.57 -15.70 -14.25
N GLN A 221 -4.08 -15.79 -15.48
CA GLN A 221 -4.11 -14.67 -16.41
C GLN A 221 -5.27 -13.82 -15.94
N ILE A 222 -5.00 -12.55 -15.63
CA ILE A 222 -6.04 -11.55 -15.45
C ILE A 222 -6.65 -11.35 -16.84
N SER A 223 -7.65 -12.15 -17.18
CA SER A 223 -8.47 -11.92 -18.37
C SER A 223 -9.55 -10.93 -17.99
N THR A 224 -9.20 -9.65 -18.03
CA THR A 224 -10.18 -8.56 -18.18
C THR A 224 -10.27 -8.28 -19.67
N GLU A 225 -11.47 -8.33 -20.23
CA GLU A 225 -11.75 -8.06 -21.65
C GLU A 225 -11.42 -6.60 -22.00
N ALA A 226 -10.14 -6.33 -22.26
CA ALA A 226 -9.63 -5.20 -23.04
C ALA A 226 -8.15 -5.46 -23.35
N GLU A 227 -7.86 -6.04 -24.52
CA GLU A 227 -6.51 -6.03 -25.07
C GLU A 227 -6.09 -4.58 -25.35
N GLN A 228 -5.38 -3.92 -24.42
CA GLN A 228 -4.46 -2.80 -24.70
C GLN A 228 -3.64 -2.38 -23.46
N ASP A 229 -2.31 -2.56 -23.53
CA ASP A 229 -1.27 -1.86 -22.74
C ASP A 229 -1.38 -1.86 -21.19
N GLY A 230 -1.54 -3.02 -20.56
CA GLY A 230 -1.24 -3.19 -19.12
C GLY A 230 0.27 -3.23 -18.84
N LEU A 231 0.72 -2.70 -17.70
CA LEU A 231 2.13 -2.68 -17.30
C LEU A 231 2.54 -4.09 -16.85
N SER A 232 3.29 -4.82 -17.67
CA SER A 232 3.76 -6.17 -17.34
C SER A 232 5.05 -6.11 -16.52
N VAL A 233 5.02 -6.58 -15.27
CA VAL A 233 6.21 -6.60 -14.40
C VAL A 233 6.61 -8.03 -14.07
N GLU A 234 7.87 -8.38 -14.35
CA GLU A 234 8.44 -9.68 -13.98
C GLU A 234 8.78 -9.71 -12.48
N ARG A 235 8.27 -10.71 -11.76
CA ARG A 235 8.65 -11.01 -10.38
C ARG A 235 9.89 -11.90 -10.39
N ILE A 236 10.89 -11.51 -9.61
CA ILE A 236 12.13 -12.25 -9.50
C ILE A 236 12.37 -12.57 -8.03
N HIS A 237 11.92 -13.77 -7.61
CA HIS A 237 12.05 -14.27 -6.24
C HIS A 237 13.12 -15.33 -6.11
N ILE A 238 13.78 -15.36 -4.95
CA ILE A 238 14.81 -16.35 -4.60
C ILE A 238 14.25 -17.78 -4.68
N GLU A 239 12.97 -17.95 -4.32
CA GLU A 239 12.25 -19.22 -4.31
C GLU A 239 12.09 -19.85 -5.69
N ASN A 240 12.10 -19.05 -6.75
CA ASN A 240 11.97 -19.52 -8.13
C ASN A 240 13.34 -19.64 -8.83
N MET A 241 14.44 -19.22 -8.18
CA MET A 241 15.79 -19.33 -8.72
C MET A 241 16.39 -20.73 -8.57
N LYS A 242 17.20 -21.15 -9.55
CA LYS A 242 18.06 -22.33 -9.43
C LYS A 242 19.24 -22.01 -8.50
N LEU A 243 19.08 -22.34 -7.22
CA LEU A 243 20.11 -22.19 -6.21
C LEU A 243 20.99 -23.44 -6.20
N SER A 244 22.30 -23.23 -6.18
CA SER A 244 23.33 -24.25 -5.99
C SER A 244 24.27 -23.79 -4.89
N ILE A 245 24.94 -24.73 -4.22
CA ILE A 245 25.87 -24.45 -3.12
C ILE A 245 26.99 -23.49 -3.58
N SER A 246 27.45 -23.62 -4.82
CA SER A 246 28.44 -22.72 -5.43
C SER A 246 27.91 -21.28 -5.66
N ASN A 247 26.59 -21.10 -5.81
CA ASN A 247 25.96 -19.80 -6.07
C ASN A 247 25.54 -19.04 -4.79
N LEU A 248 25.79 -19.61 -3.59
CA LEU A 248 25.50 -18.96 -2.31
C LEU A 248 26.26 -17.64 -2.15
N MET A 249 27.53 -17.62 -2.57
CA MET A 249 28.42 -16.46 -2.44
C MET A 249 28.26 -15.43 -3.55
N ASN A 250 27.43 -15.68 -4.58
CA ASN A 250 27.21 -14.74 -5.67
C ASN A 250 26.12 -13.72 -5.35
N LYS A 251 26.26 -12.49 -5.82
CA LYS A 251 25.17 -11.50 -5.75
C LYS A 251 24.02 -11.93 -6.67
N ILE A 252 22.79 -11.81 -6.19
CA ILE A 252 21.57 -12.00 -6.97
C ILE A 252 20.73 -10.73 -6.91
N THR A 253 19.97 -10.47 -7.97
CA THR A 253 19.00 -9.39 -8.03
C THR A 253 17.61 -9.98 -7.87
N ILE A 254 16.88 -9.48 -6.87
CA ILE A 254 15.47 -9.77 -6.66
C ILE A 254 14.66 -8.56 -7.08
N GLN A 255 13.45 -8.80 -7.58
CA GLN A 255 12.54 -7.76 -8.06
C GLN A 255 11.11 -8.11 -7.67
N GLU A 256 10.38 -7.13 -7.16
CA GLU A 256 8.97 -7.26 -6.80
C GLU A 256 8.24 -5.93 -7.08
N PRO A 257 7.02 -5.96 -7.67
CA PRO A 257 6.17 -4.78 -7.73
C PRO A 257 5.84 -4.27 -6.33
N THR A 258 5.72 -2.95 -6.19
CA THR A 258 5.39 -2.30 -4.91
C THR A 258 4.15 -1.45 -5.04
N PHE A 259 3.34 -1.40 -3.99
CA PHE A 259 2.38 -0.32 -3.83
C PHE A 259 3.11 0.94 -3.35
N ASP A 260 3.03 2.03 -4.11
CA ASP A 260 3.74 3.28 -3.77
C ASP A 260 3.15 3.95 -2.52
N ARG A 261 1.84 3.76 -2.31
CA ARG A 261 1.06 4.28 -1.20
C ARG A 261 0.06 3.23 -0.72
N ILE A 262 0.03 3.00 0.58
CA ILE A 262 -0.98 2.15 1.23
C ILE A 262 -1.55 2.88 2.43
N ILE A 263 -2.87 2.92 2.57
CA ILE A 263 -3.55 3.40 3.77
C ILE A 263 -4.32 2.25 4.41
N VAL A 264 -4.02 1.96 5.67
CA VAL A 264 -4.71 0.91 6.45
C VAL A 264 -5.60 1.56 7.50
N VAL A 265 -6.87 1.17 7.52
CA VAL A 265 -7.87 1.66 8.48
C VAL A 265 -8.40 0.51 9.31
N TYR A 266 -8.35 0.64 10.63
CA TYR A 266 -8.82 -0.40 11.55
C TYR A 266 -9.17 0.16 12.93
N ARG A 267 -9.93 -0.59 13.73
CA ARG A 267 -10.21 -0.28 15.13
C ARG A 267 -9.72 -1.41 16.03
N ARG A 268 -9.10 -1.05 17.16
CA ARG A 268 -8.67 -2.02 18.18
C ARG A 268 -9.77 -2.26 19.21
N ILE A 269 -9.86 -3.48 19.70
CA ILE A 269 -10.67 -3.80 20.89
C ILE A 269 -9.92 -3.30 22.13
N SER A 270 -10.59 -2.47 22.94
CA SER A 270 -10.10 -2.07 24.25
C SER A 270 -10.49 -3.11 25.31
N LYS A 271 -9.54 -3.54 26.14
CA LYS A 271 -9.80 -4.42 27.30
C LYS A 271 -10.40 -3.68 28.50
N LYS A 272 -10.36 -2.34 28.52
CA LYS A 272 -10.98 -1.51 29.57
C LYS A 272 -12.35 -1.04 29.08
N GLU A 273 -13.38 -1.27 29.90
CA GLU A 273 -14.82 -1.15 29.59
C GLU A 273 -15.31 0.25 29.16
N LYS A 274 -14.51 1.31 29.31
CA LYS A 274 -14.80 2.59 28.65
C LYS A 274 -14.33 2.54 27.19
N LEU A 275 -15.32 2.42 26.31
CA LEU A 275 -15.23 2.29 24.85
C LEU A 275 -14.28 3.32 24.22
N LYS A 276 -12.99 2.98 24.10
CA LYS A 276 -12.09 3.69 23.20
C LYS A 276 -12.54 3.42 21.77
N ARG A 277 -13.36 4.31 21.21
CA ARG A 277 -13.84 4.30 19.82
C ARG A 277 -12.77 4.78 18.82
N GLY A 278 -11.50 4.61 19.16
CA GLY A 278 -10.36 5.06 18.37
C GLY A 278 -10.28 4.34 17.03
N ILE A 279 -10.20 5.10 15.94
CA ILE A 279 -9.99 4.60 14.58
C ILE A 279 -8.54 4.87 14.19
N TYR A 280 -7.79 3.81 13.92
CA TYR A 280 -6.42 3.92 13.44
C TYR A 280 -6.42 4.06 11.94
N VAL A 281 -5.81 5.13 11.44
CA VAL A 281 -5.49 5.33 10.03
C VAL A 281 -3.97 5.37 9.92
N ARG A 282 -3.37 4.55 9.05
CA ARG A 282 -1.91 4.49 8.89
C ARG A 282 -1.52 4.58 7.43
N HIS A 283 -0.56 5.44 7.12
CA HIS A 283 -0.07 5.64 5.77
C HIS A 283 1.32 5.02 5.60
N PHE A 284 1.50 4.22 4.57
CA PHE A 284 2.76 3.60 4.19
C PHE A 284 3.15 3.94 2.76
N LYS A 285 4.45 3.85 2.45
CA LYS A 285 5.01 4.04 1.13
C LYS A 285 5.85 2.85 0.67
N ASN A 286 5.87 2.63 -0.64
CA ASN A 286 6.77 1.70 -1.34
C ASN A 286 6.81 0.32 -0.67
N ILE A 287 5.63 -0.27 -0.46
CA ILE A 287 5.48 -1.59 0.17
C ILE A 287 5.51 -2.65 -0.94
N PRO A 288 6.48 -3.58 -0.93
CA PRO A 288 6.46 -4.72 -1.85
C PRO A 288 5.17 -5.52 -1.70
N MET A 289 4.56 -5.93 -2.82
CA MET A 289 3.31 -6.70 -2.80
C MET A 289 3.50 -7.98 -1.97
N ALA A 290 4.58 -8.73 -2.21
CA ALA A 290 4.95 -9.90 -1.41
C ALA A 290 5.19 -9.64 0.10
N ASP A 291 5.47 -8.40 0.51
CA ASP A 291 5.66 -8.03 1.91
C ASP A 291 4.49 -7.18 2.45
N MET A 292 3.28 -7.28 1.88
CA MET A 292 2.07 -6.61 2.38
C MET A 292 1.79 -6.89 3.86
N GLU A 293 2.27 -8.02 4.37
CA GLU A 293 2.23 -8.37 5.78
C GLU A 293 2.83 -7.30 6.72
N ILE A 294 3.72 -6.44 6.21
CA ILE A 294 4.26 -5.29 6.95
C ILE A 294 3.14 -4.33 7.37
N VAL A 295 2.16 -4.07 6.51
CA VAL A 295 1.13 -3.06 6.80
C VAL A 295 0.01 -3.58 7.70
N LEU A 296 -0.06 -4.91 7.87
CA LEU A 296 -1.15 -5.55 8.61
C LEU A 296 -1.15 -5.17 10.10
N PRO A 297 -2.33 -4.90 10.68
CA PRO A 297 -2.46 -4.56 12.09
C PRO A 297 -2.25 -5.79 13.00
N GLU A 298 -1.89 -5.54 14.27
CA GLU A 298 -1.86 -6.55 15.34
C GLU A 298 -1.22 -7.90 14.98
N LYS A 299 0.04 -7.89 14.56
CA LYS A 299 0.78 -9.10 14.14
C LYS A 299 0.99 -10.08 15.30
N LYS A 300 0.77 -11.38 15.05
CA LYS A 300 1.18 -12.44 15.97
C LYS A 300 2.69 -12.67 15.92
N ASN A 301 3.24 -13.19 17.02
CA ASN A 301 4.64 -13.60 17.06
C ASN A 301 4.87 -14.79 16.10
N PRO A 302 5.94 -14.79 15.32
CA PRO A 302 6.22 -15.84 14.35
C PRO A 302 6.63 -17.13 15.05
N GLY A 303 6.46 -18.24 14.35
CA GLY A 303 6.98 -19.55 14.77
C GLY A 303 8.49 -19.67 14.58
N LEU A 304 9.02 -20.86 14.84
CA LEU A 304 10.40 -21.21 14.53
C LEU A 304 10.67 -21.15 13.01
N THR A 305 11.88 -20.79 12.60
CA THR A 305 12.30 -20.85 11.19
C THR A 305 12.67 -22.29 10.78
N PRO A 306 12.61 -22.65 9.49
CA PRO A 306 12.98 -24.00 9.02
C PRO A 306 14.41 -24.42 9.41
N ILE A 307 15.37 -23.47 9.35
CA ILE A 307 16.76 -23.73 9.74
C ILE A 307 16.90 -24.03 11.23
N ASP A 308 16.13 -23.34 12.08
CA ASP A 308 16.15 -23.59 13.52
C ASP A 308 15.63 -25.00 13.82
N TRP A 309 14.57 -25.44 13.13
CA TRP A 309 14.05 -26.80 13.27
C TRP A 309 15.02 -27.88 12.80
N VAL A 310 15.72 -27.65 11.67
CA VAL A 310 16.75 -28.60 11.22
C VAL A 310 17.90 -28.68 12.21
N LYS A 311 18.34 -27.57 12.80
CA LYS A 311 19.34 -27.58 13.87
C LYS A 311 18.85 -28.39 15.08
N PHE A 312 17.60 -28.21 15.50
CA PHE A 312 16.99 -29.02 16.56
C PHE A 312 16.98 -30.52 16.21
N LEU A 313 16.60 -30.89 14.99
CA LEU A 313 16.55 -32.29 14.58
C LEU A 313 17.95 -32.91 14.56
N VAL A 314 18.92 -32.26 13.91
CA VAL A 314 20.30 -32.77 13.82
C VAL A 314 20.90 -32.95 15.20
N THR A 315 20.65 -32.03 16.12
CA THR A 315 21.20 -32.12 17.48
C THR A 315 20.50 -33.14 18.35
N ALA A 316 19.19 -33.32 18.21
CA ALA A 316 18.47 -34.40 18.86
C ALA A 316 18.97 -35.78 18.37
N VAL A 317 19.19 -35.93 17.07
CA VAL A 317 19.72 -37.17 16.48
C VAL A 317 21.15 -37.43 16.96
N ILE A 318 22.04 -36.45 16.93
CA ILE A 318 23.41 -36.59 17.44
C ILE A 318 23.40 -36.96 18.93
N GLY A 319 22.57 -36.28 19.74
CA GLY A 319 22.40 -36.58 21.16
C GLY A 319 21.94 -38.02 21.39
N LEU A 320 20.91 -38.48 20.66
CA LEU A 320 20.38 -39.83 20.77
C LEU A 320 21.40 -40.90 20.37
N VAL A 321 22.10 -40.71 19.23
CA VAL A 321 23.16 -41.62 18.77
C VAL A 321 24.28 -41.72 19.81
N THR A 322 24.67 -40.59 20.41
CA THR A 322 25.73 -40.56 21.43
C THR A 322 25.33 -41.32 22.69
N VAL A 323 24.05 -41.23 23.11
CA VAL A 323 23.52 -41.98 24.26
C VAL A 323 23.43 -43.47 23.97
N ILE A 324 22.92 -43.88 22.81
CA ILE A 324 22.82 -45.30 22.43
C ILE A 324 24.22 -45.93 22.31
N SER A 325 25.16 -45.20 21.70
CA SER A 325 26.54 -45.66 21.55
C SER A 325 27.26 -45.80 22.89
N SER A 326 26.97 -44.94 23.87
CA SER A 326 27.58 -45.04 25.21
C SER A 326 26.98 -46.18 26.04
N LEU A 327 25.69 -46.50 25.86
CA LEU A 327 25.04 -47.65 26.48
C LEU A 327 25.50 -49.01 25.90
N SER A 328 26.03 -49.01 24.67
CA SER A 328 26.56 -50.22 24.02
C SER A 328 28.00 -50.55 24.42
N MET A 329 28.65 -49.68 25.21
CA MET A 329 30.01 -49.90 25.69
C MET A 329 30.01 -50.83 26.92
N PRO A 330 30.94 -51.80 27.01
CA PRO A 330 30.95 -52.83 28.06
C PRO A 330 31.23 -52.29 29.49
N LYS A 331 31.60 -51.03 29.64
CA LYS A 331 31.69 -50.32 30.93
C LYS A 331 30.94 -49.01 30.83
N VAL A 332 29.80 -48.93 31.49
CA VAL A 332 29.00 -47.70 31.56
C VAL A 332 29.64 -46.76 32.59
N ASP A 333 30.31 -45.71 32.12
CA ASP A 333 30.82 -44.65 33.00
C ASP A 333 29.73 -43.58 33.22
N ILE A 334 29.19 -43.53 34.44
CA ILE A 334 28.15 -42.58 34.86
C ILE A 334 28.59 -41.13 34.63
N ARG A 335 29.89 -40.83 34.69
CA ARG A 335 30.44 -39.49 34.43
C ARG A 335 30.26 -39.08 32.97
N VAL A 336 30.38 -40.03 32.05
CA VAL A 336 30.18 -39.79 30.60
C VAL A 336 28.71 -39.51 30.30
N ILE A 337 27.80 -40.26 30.92
CA ILE A 337 26.36 -40.01 30.79
C ILE A 337 26.00 -38.63 31.32
N PHE A 338 26.53 -38.24 32.49
CA PHE A 338 26.30 -36.91 33.05
C PHE A 338 26.86 -35.79 32.17
N ALA A 339 28.04 -35.97 31.58
CA ALA A 339 28.62 -35.01 30.63
C ALA A 339 27.76 -34.85 29.36
N ILE A 340 27.25 -35.95 28.81
CA ILE A 340 26.34 -35.93 27.65
C ILE A 340 25.04 -35.21 28.02
N LEU A 341 24.44 -35.54 29.16
CA LEU A 341 23.19 -34.91 29.61
C LEU A 341 23.37 -33.41 29.87
N SER A 342 24.45 -33.01 30.53
CA SER A 342 24.80 -31.59 30.74
C SER A 342 25.03 -30.85 29.43
N SER A 343 25.70 -31.49 28.46
CA SER A 343 25.89 -30.92 27.12
C SER A 343 24.57 -30.74 26.36
N LEU A 344 23.64 -31.69 26.50
CA LEU A 344 22.31 -31.62 25.89
C LEU A 344 21.48 -30.49 26.51
N ILE A 345 21.50 -30.35 27.84
CA ILE A 345 20.82 -29.25 28.56
C ILE A 345 21.41 -27.90 28.13
N GLY A 346 22.74 -27.79 28.08
CA GLY A 346 23.43 -26.59 27.62
C GLY A 346 23.07 -26.24 26.17
N TYR A 347 22.95 -27.23 25.30
CA TYR A 347 22.53 -27.03 23.91
C TYR A 347 21.06 -26.62 23.79
N CYS A 348 20.16 -27.23 24.55
CA CYS A 348 18.75 -26.81 24.64
C CYS A 348 18.64 -25.36 25.11
N ALA A 349 19.38 -24.97 26.15
CA ALA A 349 19.45 -23.59 26.62
C ALA A 349 19.98 -22.64 25.54
N LYS A 350 21.10 -22.99 24.88
CA LYS A 350 21.66 -22.22 23.76
C LYS A 350 20.64 -22.03 22.64
N THR A 351 19.88 -23.08 22.30
CA THR A 351 18.91 -23.01 21.21
C THR A 351 17.69 -22.17 21.60
N TYR A 352 17.23 -22.25 22.85
CA TYR A 352 16.21 -21.35 23.39
C TYR A 352 16.66 -19.88 23.35
N PHE A 353 17.88 -19.57 23.80
CA PHE A 353 18.41 -18.20 23.73
C PHE A 353 18.61 -17.73 22.28
N SER A 354 19.03 -18.63 21.38
CA SER A 354 19.11 -18.33 19.95
C SER A 354 17.74 -18.01 19.37
N PHE A 355 16.70 -18.74 19.76
CA PHE A 355 15.33 -18.46 19.35
C PHE A 355 14.85 -17.10 19.87
N GLN A 356 15.08 -16.78 21.14
CA GLN A 356 14.77 -15.47 21.71
C GLN A 356 15.51 -14.33 20.98
N LYS A 357 16.78 -14.54 20.63
CA LYS A 357 17.55 -13.59 19.83
C LYS A 357 16.93 -13.41 18.44
N ASN A 358 16.56 -14.51 17.76
CA ASN A 358 15.92 -14.46 16.45
C ASN A 358 14.56 -13.74 16.51
N LEU A 359 13.78 -13.93 17.58
CA LEU A 359 12.52 -13.21 17.81
C LEU A 359 12.74 -11.70 18.01
N ASN A 360 13.77 -11.31 18.76
CA ASN A 360 14.11 -9.89 18.94
C ASN A 360 14.61 -9.26 17.63
N GLU A 361 15.43 -9.98 16.87
CA GLU A 361 15.89 -9.54 15.55
C GLU A 361 14.70 -9.37 14.60
N TYR A 362 13.73 -10.29 14.63
CA TYR A 362 12.46 -10.18 13.91
C TYR A 362 11.69 -8.91 14.30
N GLN A 363 11.49 -8.67 15.61
CA GLN A 363 10.77 -7.49 16.09
C GLN A 363 11.48 -6.20 15.66
N ASN A 364 12.81 -6.19 15.71
CA ASN A 364 13.62 -5.07 15.26
C ASN A 364 13.50 -4.84 13.75
N LEU A 365 13.50 -5.90 12.94
CA LEU A 365 13.32 -5.80 11.48
C LEU A 365 11.94 -5.24 11.12
N ILE A 366 10.88 -5.74 11.75
CA ILE A 366 9.53 -5.20 11.53
C ILE A 366 9.46 -3.75 11.99
N THR A 367 9.98 -3.43 13.18
CA THR A 367 9.92 -2.08 13.73
C THR A 367 10.67 -1.10 12.82
N ARG A 368 11.87 -1.47 12.36
CA ARG A 368 12.65 -0.66 11.42
C ARG A 368 11.98 -0.53 10.06
N SER A 369 11.44 -1.64 9.52
CA SER A 369 10.72 -1.59 8.25
C SER A 369 9.46 -0.74 8.35
N MET A 370 8.73 -0.82 9.45
CA MET A 370 7.59 0.06 9.73
C MET A 370 8.04 1.51 9.83
N TYR A 371 9.11 1.81 10.56
CA TYR A 371 9.63 3.17 10.67
C TYR A 371 10.06 3.77 9.31
N ASP A 372 10.77 2.98 8.50
CA ASP A 372 11.28 3.45 7.20
C ASP A 372 10.15 3.62 6.16
N LYS A 373 9.11 2.79 6.25
CA LYS A 373 8.03 2.72 5.26
C LYS A 373 6.75 3.43 5.68
N GLN A 374 6.51 3.65 6.96
CA GLN A 374 5.36 4.41 7.44
C GLN A 374 5.61 5.90 7.19
N LEU A 375 4.73 6.51 6.39
CA LEU A 375 4.76 7.94 6.13
C LEU A 375 4.19 8.71 7.32
N ASP A 376 3.02 8.30 7.81
CA ASP A 376 2.31 9.01 8.87
C ASP A 376 1.27 8.10 9.57
N SER A 377 0.57 8.63 10.57
CA SER A 377 -0.58 8.01 11.22
C SER A 377 -1.62 9.03 11.68
N GLY A 378 -2.86 8.57 11.75
CA GLY A 378 -4.00 9.31 12.25
C GLY A 378 -4.19 10.63 11.51
N ARG A 379 -4.19 11.73 12.26
CA ARG A 379 -4.42 13.08 11.74
C ARG A 379 -3.43 13.45 10.62
N GLY A 380 -2.16 13.07 10.76
CA GLY A 380 -1.15 13.38 9.75
C GLY A 380 -1.39 12.65 8.43
N THR A 381 -1.86 11.39 8.49
CA THR A 381 -2.30 10.65 7.28
C THR A 381 -3.41 11.37 6.54
N LEU A 382 -4.41 11.89 7.27
CA LEU A 382 -5.52 12.61 6.66
C LEU A 382 -5.04 13.92 6.01
N LEU A 383 -4.17 14.69 6.66
CA LEU A 383 -3.60 15.92 6.07
C LEU A 383 -2.83 15.63 4.78
N HIS A 384 -2.04 14.55 4.77
CA HIS A 384 -1.35 14.08 3.57
C HIS A 384 -2.33 13.68 2.47
N LEU A 385 -3.41 12.98 2.80
CA LEU A 385 -4.47 12.62 1.86
C LEU A 385 -5.14 13.86 1.27
N CYS A 386 -5.42 14.88 2.10
CA CYS A 386 -6.02 16.13 1.64
C CYS A 386 -5.15 16.83 0.59
N ASP A 387 -3.85 16.95 0.86
CA ASP A 387 -2.92 17.55 -0.11
C ASP A 387 -2.83 16.69 -1.37
N ASP A 388 -2.77 15.36 -1.23
CA ASP A 388 -2.73 14.43 -2.35
C ASP A 388 -3.96 14.55 -3.27
N VAL A 389 -5.18 14.65 -2.71
CA VAL A 389 -6.41 14.94 -3.48
C VAL A 389 -6.22 16.25 -4.26
N ILE A 390 -5.94 17.35 -3.56
CA ILE A 390 -5.80 18.68 -4.19
C ILE A 390 -4.77 18.65 -5.33
N GLN A 391 -3.62 17.99 -5.13
CA GLN A 391 -2.60 17.92 -6.17
C GLN A 391 -3.07 17.12 -7.40
N GLN A 392 -3.77 15.99 -7.25
CA GLN A 392 -4.30 15.25 -8.42
C GLN A 392 -5.33 16.09 -9.17
N GLU A 393 -6.27 16.66 -8.43
CA GLU A 393 -7.37 17.46 -8.97
C GLU A 393 -6.88 18.65 -9.79
N ILE A 394 -5.87 19.36 -9.29
CA ILE A 394 -5.25 20.47 -10.02
C ILE A 394 -4.60 20.00 -11.32
N LYS A 395 -3.91 18.85 -11.30
CA LYS A 395 -3.23 18.33 -12.50
C LYS A 395 -4.24 17.92 -13.57
N GLU A 396 -5.30 17.23 -13.18
CA GLU A 396 -6.38 16.82 -14.09
C GLU A 396 -7.06 18.03 -14.75
N VAL A 397 -7.39 19.06 -13.96
CA VAL A 397 -7.99 20.31 -14.48
C VAL A 397 -7.04 21.04 -15.43
N ILE A 398 -5.76 21.18 -15.08
CA ILE A 398 -4.77 21.87 -15.92
C ILE A 398 -4.55 21.14 -17.25
N ILE A 399 -4.40 19.82 -17.22
CA ILE A 399 -4.15 19.00 -18.42
C ILE A 399 -5.37 19.06 -19.34
N SER A 400 -6.57 18.85 -18.79
CA SER A 400 -7.83 18.88 -19.55
C SER A 400 -8.05 20.24 -20.23
N PHE A 401 -7.82 21.34 -19.50
CA PHE A 401 -7.93 22.68 -20.07
C PHE A 401 -6.89 22.93 -21.17
N PHE A 402 -5.64 22.51 -20.95
CA PHE A 402 -4.57 22.67 -21.94
C PHE A 402 -4.90 21.99 -23.27
N ILE A 403 -5.45 20.77 -23.22
CA ILE A 403 -5.85 20.05 -24.44
C ILE A 403 -7.01 20.76 -25.15
N LEU A 404 -8.04 21.22 -24.42
CA LEU A 404 -9.14 21.98 -25.01
C LEU A 404 -8.67 23.29 -25.65
N MET A 405 -7.67 23.96 -25.06
CA MET A 405 -7.10 25.18 -25.60
C MET A 405 -6.34 24.94 -26.92
N GLU A 406 -5.58 23.85 -27.03
CA GLU A 406 -4.79 23.52 -28.22
C GLU A 406 -5.64 22.94 -29.36
N GLN A 407 -6.62 22.10 -29.04
CA GLN A 407 -7.39 21.32 -30.03
C GLN A 407 -8.80 21.86 -30.27
N GLY A 408 -9.29 22.76 -29.42
CA GLY A 408 -10.61 23.37 -29.53
C GLY A 408 -11.72 22.47 -28.99
N LYS A 409 -12.57 21.94 -29.89
CA LYS A 409 -13.77 21.18 -29.53
C LYS A 409 -13.49 19.68 -29.47
N ALA A 410 -13.69 19.06 -28.32
CA ALA A 410 -13.48 17.62 -28.13
C ALA A 410 -14.68 16.95 -27.46
N THR A 411 -14.94 15.68 -27.79
CA THR A 411 -15.83 14.86 -26.96
C THR A 411 -15.11 14.44 -25.68
N LYS A 412 -15.86 13.94 -24.69
CA LYS A 412 -15.28 13.46 -23.44
C LYS A 412 -14.25 12.33 -23.66
N GLN A 413 -14.55 11.39 -24.56
CA GLN A 413 -13.67 10.26 -24.89
C GLN A 413 -12.42 10.71 -25.64
N ASP A 414 -12.57 11.63 -26.60
CA ASP A 414 -11.42 12.19 -27.33
C ASP A 414 -10.50 12.95 -26.37
N LEU A 415 -11.08 13.73 -25.46
CA LEU A 415 -10.33 14.51 -24.48
C LEU A 415 -9.55 13.61 -23.52
N ASP A 416 -10.17 12.51 -23.06
CA ASP A 416 -9.51 11.50 -22.21
C ASP A 416 -8.28 10.89 -22.89
N LEU A 417 -8.46 10.38 -24.11
CA LEU A 417 -7.38 9.80 -24.91
C LEU A 417 -6.25 10.80 -25.16
N GLN A 418 -6.59 12.04 -25.50
CA GLN A 418 -5.60 13.09 -25.76
C GLN A 418 -4.84 13.50 -24.49
N CYS A 419 -5.49 13.51 -23.32
CA CYS A 419 -4.82 13.72 -22.04
C CYS A 419 -3.81 12.60 -21.78
N GLU A 420 -4.18 11.33 -21.99
CA GLU A 420 -3.27 10.18 -21.86
C GLU A 420 -2.10 10.24 -22.84
N GLU A 421 -2.36 10.56 -24.11
CA GLU A 421 -1.34 10.71 -25.15
C GLU A 421 -0.35 11.82 -24.81
N LEU A 422 -0.84 12.98 -24.37
CA LEU A 422 0.03 14.08 -23.92
C LEU A 422 0.91 13.67 -22.75
N ILE A 423 0.37 12.94 -21.76
CA ILE A 423 1.11 12.43 -20.61
C ILE A 423 2.21 11.46 -21.08
N LYS A 424 1.87 10.55 -21.99
CA LYS A 424 2.80 9.56 -22.55
C LYS A 424 3.92 10.21 -23.37
N GLU A 425 3.58 11.12 -24.28
CA GLU A 425 4.54 11.73 -25.20
C GLU A 425 5.47 12.73 -24.50
N LYS A 426 4.94 13.60 -23.63
CA LYS A 426 5.73 14.69 -23.02
C LYS A 426 6.43 14.28 -21.74
N PHE A 427 5.89 13.30 -21.02
CA PHE A 427 6.43 12.90 -19.71
C PHE A 427 6.96 11.48 -19.66
N GLY A 428 6.62 10.62 -20.63
CA GLY A 428 7.04 9.21 -20.65
C GLY A 428 6.33 8.36 -19.60
N GLU A 429 5.19 8.83 -19.11
CA GLU A 429 4.40 8.18 -18.07
C GLU A 429 3.11 7.60 -18.66
N THR A 430 2.55 6.56 -18.05
CA THR A 430 1.27 5.96 -18.47
C THR A 430 0.31 5.95 -17.30
N CYS A 431 -0.88 6.51 -17.47
CA CYS A 431 -1.97 6.48 -16.50
C CYS A 431 -3.32 6.40 -17.21
N ASN A 432 -4.36 5.97 -16.50
CA ASN A 432 -5.74 6.02 -16.97
C ASN A 432 -6.37 7.35 -16.58
N PHE A 433 -6.52 8.31 -17.48
CA PHE A 433 -6.93 9.66 -17.07
C PHE A 433 -8.38 9.69 -16.52
N ASP A 434 -8.66 10.48 -15.48
CA ASP A 434 -10.04 10.67 -14.99
C ASP A 434 -10.60 11.96 -15.59
N ILE A 435 -11.17 11.84 -16.78
CA ILE A 435 -11.76 12.99 -17.47
C ILE A 435 -13.08 13.45 -16.86
N ASP A 436 -13.81 12.54 -16.22
CA ASP A 436 -15.17 12.76 -15.73
C ASP A 436 -15.19 13.87 -14.69
N ASP A 437 -14.30 13.75 -13.72
CA ASP A 437 -14.21 14.69 -12.62
C ASP A 437 -13.51 15.99 -13.03
N ALA A 438 -12.57 15.94 -13.99
CA ALA A 438 -11.90 17.12 -14.52
C ALA A 438 -12.89 18.05 -15.25
N VAL A 439 -13.72 17.49 -16.14
CA VAL A 439 -14.74 18.24 -16.90
C VAL A 439 -15.76 18.90 -15.97
N GLN A 440 -16.24 18.19 -14.94
CA GLN A 440 -17.18 18.76 -13.97
C GLN A 440 -16.60 19.98 -13.26
N LYS A 441 -15.30 19.95 -12.89
CA LYS A 441 -14.64 21.09 -12.25
C LYS A 441 -14.44 22.25 -13.21
N LEU A 442 -14.04 21.98 -14.45
CA LEU A 442 -13.93 23.00 -15.50
C LEU A 442 -15.29 23.69 -15.76
N GLN A 443 -16.39 22.93 -15.78
CA GLN A 443 -17.74 23.50 -15.88
C GLN A 443 -18.10 24.34 -14.66
N LYS A 444 -17.78 23.85 -13.46
CA LYS A 444 -18.02 24.57 -12.20
C LYS A 444 -17.21 25.87 -12.10
N LEU A 445 -16.03 25.92 -12.71
CA LEU A 445 -15.23 27.15 -12.87
C LEU A 445 -15.83 28.11 -13.91
N GLY A 446 -16.80 27.67 -14.73
CA GLY A 446 -17.43 28.49 -15.77
C GLY A 446 -16.56 28.73 -17.00
N ILE A 447 -15.48 27.96 -17.17
CA ILE A 447 -14.47 28.19 -18.22
C ILE A 447 -14.60 27.25 -19.43
N ILE A 448 -15.50 26.27 -19.34
CA ILE A 448 -15.87 25.42 -20.48
C ILE A 448 -17.39 25.39 -20.67
N SER A 449 -17.81 25.16 -21.91
CA SER A 449 -19.21 24.99 -22.30
C SER A 449 -19.37 23.69 -23.09
N GLN A 450 -20.58 23.12 -23.05
CA GLN A 450 -20.95 21.93 -23.80
C GLN A 450 -21.91 22.31 -24.92
N ASP A 451 -21.60 21.91 -26.14
CA ASP A 451 -22.49 22.05 -27.30
C ASP A 451 -23.66 21.04 -27.25
N ASP A 452 -24.70 21.25 -28.07
CA ASP A 452 -25.85 20.34 -28.21
C ASP A 452 -25.48 18.91 -28.63
N VAL A 453 -24.30 18.73 -29.23
CA VAL A 453 -23.75 17.43 -29.69
C VAL A 453 -22.87 16.77 -28.60
N GLY A 454 -22.75 17.37 -27.43
CA GLY A 454 -22.00 16.83 -26.30
C GLY A 454 -20.49 17.09 -26.34
N ARG A 455 -20.01 17.96 -27.23
CA ARG A 455 -18.61 18.39 -27.31
C ARG A 455 -18.32 19.54 -26.36
N TYR A 456 -17.16 19.53 -25.74
CA TYR A 456 -16.69 20.59 -24.85
C TYR A 456 -15.79 21.56 -25.61
N SER A 457 -15.93 22.86 -25.32
CA SER A 457 -14.99 23.91 -25.72
C SER A 457 -14.65 24.81 -24.54
N CYS A 458 -13.42 25.31 -24.49
CA CYS A 458 -13.01 26.31 -23.51
C CYS A 458 -13.11 27.74 -24.06
N ILE A 459 -13.23 28.70 -23.15
CA ILE A 459 -13.04 30.13 -23.46
C ILE A 459 -11.54 30.46 -23.58
N SER A 460 -11.20 31.65 -24.07
CA SER A 460 -9.81 32.10 -24.15
C SER A 460 -9.17 32.20 -22.77
N LEU A 461 -7.84 32.08 -22.69
CA LEU A 461 -7.08 32.15 -21.43
C LEU A 461 -7.36 33.42 -20.62
N GLU A 462 -7.44 34.56 -21.29
CA GLU A 462 -7.73 35.85 -20.65
C GLU A 462 -9.12 35.84 -20.00
N HIS A 463 -10.13 35.40 -20.74
CA HIS A 463 -11.51 35.32 -20.22
C HIS A 463 -11.64 34.24 -19.14
N ALA A 464 -10.89 33.13 -19.24
CA ALA A 464 -10.82 32.11 -18.19
C ALA A 464 -10.25 32.69 -16.90
N ASN A 465 -9.16 33.46 -16.99
CA ASN A 465 -8.59 34.14 -15.85
C ASN A 465 -9.57 35.15 -15.23
N GLU A 466 -10.25 35.95 -16.04
CA GLU A 466 -11.28 36.89 -15.57
C GLU A 466 -12.44 36.17 -14.87
N THR A 467 -12.92 35.06 -15.44
CA THR A 467 -14.03 34.27 -14.90
C THR A 467 -13.69 33.63 -13.56
N ILE A 468 -12.48 33.06 -13.41
CA ILE A 468 -12.02 32.51 -12.13
C ILE A 468 -11.81 33.64 -11.11
N GLY A 469 -11.39 34.80 -11.59
CA GLY A 469 -11.18 35.99 -10.77
C GLY A 469 -9.85 36.01 -10.01
N THR A 470 -9.64 37.12 -9.30
CA THR A 470 -8.44 37.36 -8.49
C THR A 470 -8.49 36.51 -7.22
N THR A 471 -7.42 35.77 -6.95
CA THR A 471 -7.35 34.92 -5.76
C THR A 471 -6.83 35.68 -4.55
N THR A 472 -7.14 35.19 -3.34
CA THR A 472 -6.66 35.82 -2.09
C THR A 472 -5.13 35.86 -2.02
N GLU A 473 -4.45 34.87 -2.59
CA GLU A 473 -2.98 34.85 -2.62
C GLU A 473 -2.40 35.99 -3.47
N GLU A 474 -3.01 36.29 -4.63
CA GLU A 474 -2.59 37.40 -5.48
C GLU A 474 -2.70 38.73 -4.72
N ILE A 475 -3.79 38.90 -3.95
CA ILE A 475 -4.00 40.08 -3.10
C ILE A 475 -2.94 40.16 -1.99
N VAL A 476 -2.62 39.03 -1.34
CA VAL A 476 -1.62 38.98 -0.28
C VAL A 476 -0.22 39.28 -0.82
N LYS A 477 0.15 38.72 -1.99
CA LYS A 477 1.44 38.99 -2.63
C LYS A 477 1.58 40.43 -3.07
N ALA A 478 0.53 40.99 -3.67
CA ALA A 478 0.50 42.40 -4.06
C ALA A 478 0.70 43.31 -2.84
N LYS A 479 0.08 42.97 -1.70
CA LYS A 479 0.30 43.67 -0.43
C LYS A 479 1.72 43.45 0.09
N GLN A 480 2.22 42.23 0.21
CA GLN A 480 3.58 41.97 0.75
C GLN A 480 4.70 42.62 -0.09
N GLY A 481 4.53 42.70 -1.42
CA GLY A 481 5.43 43.46 -2.29
C GLY A 481 5.45 44.96 -1.98
N ALA A 482 4.35 45.51 -1.46
CA ALA A 482 4.23 46.90 -1.01
C ALA A 482 4.74 47.16 0.43
N TRP A 483 4.94 46.11 1.24
CA TRP A 483 5.54 46.21 2.58
C TRP A 483 7.07 45.98 2.59
N ASN A 484 7.64 45.54 1.47
CA ASN A 484 9.08 45.34 1.28
C ASN A 484 9.76 46.51 0.52
N ILE A 485 9.12 47.67 0.51
CA ILE A 485 9.65 48.99 0.13
C ILE A 485 9.53 49.87 1.37
#